data_AF-A0A540K2Z3-F1
#
_entry.id   AF-A0A540K2Z3-F1
#
_cell.length_a   1.000
_cell.length_b   1.000
_cell.length_c   1.000
_cell.angle_alpha   90.00
_cell.angle_beta   90.00
_cell.angle_gamma   90.00
#
_symmetry.space_group_name_H-M   'P 1'
#
loop_
_entity.id
_entity.type
_entity.pdbx_description
1 polymer ?
#
loop_
_entity_poly.entity_id
_entity_poly.type
_entity_poly.pdbx_seq_one_letter_code
_entity_poly.pdbx_strand_id
1 'polypeptide(L)'
;MDHPKFFNNQLYVAGDSYSGIVVPIIVQEISDGNHDDNVPPINIKGYVLGNPATDLDKDEDSRILFAYLKALISDELYQVK
;
A
#
# COMPACT_ATOMS: atom_id res chain seq x y z
N MET A 1 23.15 -15.40 -4.28
CA MET A 1 22.92 -14.04 -3.72
C MET A 1 23.72 -13.11 -4.61
N ASP A 2 23.05 -12.46 -5.55
CA ASP A 2 23.71 -11.91 -6.74
C ASP A 2 24.15 -10.45 -6.53
N HIS A 3 23.65 -9.83 -5.45
CA HIS A 3 23.95 -8.45 -5.08
C HIS A 3 24.31 -8.30 -3.59
N PRO A 4 25.36 -9.00 -3.09
CA PRO A 4 25.69 -9.04 -1.67
C PRO A 4 26.04 -7.67 -1.07
N LYS A 5 26.48 -6.72 -1.91
CA LYS A 5 26.81 -5.34 -1.50
C LYS A 5 25.62 -4.56 -0.91
N PHE A 6 24.39 -4.97 -1.18
CA PHE A 6 23.18 -4.30 -0.67
C PHE A 6 22.62 -4.95 0.60
N PHE A 7 23.22 -6.06 1.08
CA PHE A 7 22.67 -6.83 2.18
C PHE A 7 22.41 -5.99 3.45
N ASN A 8 23.34 -5.09 3.78
CA ASN A 8 23.23 -4.24 4.97
C ASN A 8 22.46 -2.93 4.73
N ASN A 9 22.04 -2.64 3.50
CA ASN A 9 21.36 -1.38 3.18
C ASN A 9 20.01 -1.33 3.87
N GLN A 10 19.61 -0.13 4.30
CA GLN A 10 18.24 0.11 4.71
C GLN A 10 17.33 -0.10 3.50
N LEU A 11 16.35 -1.00 3.64
CA LEU A 11 15.36 -1.26 2.62
C LEU A 11 14.07 -0.50 2.94
N TYR A 12 13.54 0.17 1.92
CA TYR A 12 12.18 0.70 1.92
C TYR A 12 11.46 0.12 0.70
N VAL A 13 10.24 -0.37 0.89
CA VAL A 13 9.40 -0.86 -0.20
C VAL A 13 8.37 0.20 -0.54
N ALA A 14 8.26 0.60 -1.80
CA ALA A 14 7.28 1.59 -2.21
C ALA A 14 6.43 1.04 -3.35
N GLY A 15 5.19 1.52 -3.44
CA GLY A 15 4.29 1.18 -4.54
C GLY A 15 3.19 2.22 -4.68
N ASP A 16 2.51 2.16 -5.82
CA ASP A 16 1.41 3.05 -6.16
C ASP A 16 0.17 2.26 -6.59
N SER A 17 -1.02 2.84 -6.44
CA SER A 17 -2.28 2.27 -6.91
C SER A 17 -2.55 0.88 -6.31
N TYR A 18 -2.71 -0.16 -7.13
CA TYR A 18 -2.98 -1.52 -6.69
C TYR A 18 -1.90 -2.12 -5.77
N SER A 19 -0.71 -1.51 -5.76
CA SER A 19 0.37 -1.90 -4.84
C SER A 19 0.01 -1.73 -3.37
N GLY A 20 -1.05 -0.99 -3.04
CA GLY A 20 -1.62 -0.96 -1.68
C GLY A 20 -2.08 -2.32 -1.15
N ILE A 21 -2.30 -3.30 -2.03
CA ILE A 21 -2.57 -4.70 -1.66
C ILE A 21 -1.27 -5.49 -1.55
N VAL A 22 -0.38 -5.38 -2.54
CA VAL A 22 0.80 -6.25 -2.68
C VAL A 22 1.95 -5.86 -1.75
N VAL A 23 2.22 -4.56 -1.60
CA VAL A 23 3.36 -4.08 -0.79
C VAL A 23 3.22 -4.46 0.69
N PRO A 24 2.05 -4.31 1.34
CA PRO A 24 1.89 -4.77 2.72
C PRO A 24 2.13 -6.27 2.89
N ILE A 25 1.69 -7.10 1.94
CA ILE A 25 1.94 -8.55 1.95
C ILE A 25 3.44 -8.83 1.87
N ILE A 26 4.16 -8.20 0.94
CA ILE A 26 5.62 -8.38 0.82
C ILE A 26 6.34 -7.95 2.10
N VAL A 27 5.95 -6.82 2.69
CA VAL A 27 6.57 -6.31 3.92
C VAL A 27 6.30 -7.25 5.09
N GLN A 28 5.10 -7.82 5.18
CA GLN A 28 4.73 -8.81 6.18
C GLN A 28 5.61 -10.06 6.04
N GLU A 29 5.74 -10.62 4.84
CA GLU A 29 6.60 -11.78 4.57
C GLU A 29 8.08 -11.52 4.90
N ILE A 30 8.58 -10.31 4.60
CA ILE A 30 9.94 -9.91 5.00
C ILE A 30 10.05 -9.84 6.53
N SER A 31 9.06 -9.25 7.20
CA SER A 31 9.03 -9.15 8.66
C SER A 31 9.01 -10.52 9.31
N ASP A 32 8.17 -11.43 8.84
CA ASP A 32 8.05 -12.79 9.39
C ASP A 32 9.32 -13.60 9.12
N GLY A 33 9.87 -13.51 7.91
CA GLY A 33 11.14 -14.14 7.55
C GLY A 33 12.32 -13.64 8.39
N ASN A 34 12.32 -12.38 8.84
CA ASN A 34 13.35 -11.86 9.74
C ASN A 34 13.31 -12.46 11.15
N HIS A 35 12.21 -13.12 11.54
CA HIS A 35 12.11 -13.85 12.81
C HIS A 35 12.53 -15.33 12.68
N ASP A 36 12.81 -15.81 11.46
CA ASP A 36 13.33 -17.15 11.22
C ASP A 36 14.86 -17.13 11.14
N ASP A 37 15.51 -17.76 12.12
CA ASP A 37 16.99 -17.85 12.19
C ASP A 37 17.62 -18.58 10.99
N ASN A 38 16.81 -19.30 10.18
CA ASN A 38 17.28 -19.98 8.97
C ASN A 38 17.33 -19.07 7.74
N VAL A 39 16.77 -17.86 7.81
CA VAL A 39 16.71 -16.90 6.71
C VAL A 39 17.60 -15.69 7.02
N PRO A 40 18.52 -15.29 6.12
CA PRO A 40 19.29 -14.07 6.32
C PRO A 40 18.35 -12.85 6.42
N PRO A 41 18.46 -12.04 7.50
CA PRO A 41 17.52 -10.96 7.71
C PRO A 41 17.70 -9.85 6.67
N ILE A 42 16.58 -9.27 6.24
CA ILE A 42 16.51 -8.09 5.38
C ILE A 42 16.29 -6.87 6.27
N ASN A 43 17.14 -5.85 6.11
CA ASN A 43 17.10 -4.61 6.90
C ASN A 43 15.95 -3.67 6.46
N ILE A 44 14.71 -4.15 6.52
CA ILE A 44 13.49 -3.38 6.23
C ILE A 44 13.28 -2.28 7.28
N LYS A 45 13.03 -1.05 6.82
CA LYS A 45 12.75 0.11 7.67
C LYS A 45 11.34 0.64 7.56
N GLY A 46 10.62 0.26 6.51
CA GLY A 46 9.23 0.61 6.32
C GLY A 46 8.81 0.53 4.86
N TYR A 47 7.61 1.00 4.59
CA TYR A 47 7.05 1.06 3.25
C TYR A 47 6.23 2.32 3.02
N VAL A 48 6.05 2.68 1.75
CA VAL A 48 5.30 3.86 1.32
C VAL A 48 4.31 3.47 0.24
N LEU A 49 3.07 3.97 0.37
CA LEU A 49 2.00 3.71 -0.58
C LEU A 49 1.49 5.02 -1.18
N GLY A 50 1.63 5.17 -2.50
CA GLY A 50 1.03 6.24 -3.29
C GLY A 50 -0.37 5.83 -3.76
N ASN A 51 -1.35 6.72 -3.57
CA ASN A 51 -2.75 6.54 -3.98
C ASN A 51 -3.27 5.08 -3.91
N PRO A 52 -3.11 4.39 -2.76
CA PRO A 52 -3.26 2.94 -2.72
C PRO A 52 -4.71 2.50 -2.80
N ALA A 53 -4.95 1.35 -3.43
CA ALA A 53 -6.10 0.52 -3.12
C ALA A 53 -5.82 -0.24 -1.81
N THR A 54 -6.69 -0.11 -0.82
CA THR A 54 -6.49 -0.72 0.52
C THR A 54 -7.69 -1.50 1.01
N ASP A 55 -8.88 -0.92 0.90
CA ASP A 55 -10.15 -1.50 1.29
C ASP A 55 -11.14 -1.11 0.21
N LEU A 56 -11.43 -2.05 -0.70
CA LEU A 56 -12.18 -1.73 -1.91
C LEU A 56 -13.57 -1.18 -1.58
N ASP A 57 -14.22 -1.66 -0.52
CA ASP A 57 -15.54 -1.18 -0.12
C ASP A 57 -15.46 0.27 0.34
N LYS A 58 -14.52 0.60 1.24
CA LYS A 58 -14.33 1.99 1.71
C LYS A 58 -13.82 2.92 0.61
N ASP A 59 -12.89 2.43 -0.20
CA ASP A 59 -12.29 3.17 -1.30
C ASP A 59 -13.36 3.55 -2.33
N GLU A 60 -14.29 2.64 -2.64
CA GLU A 60 -15.42 2.89 -3.54
C GLU A 60 -16.50 3.77 -2.92
N ASP A 61 -16.88 3.52 -1.66
CA ASP A 61 -17.90 4.30 -0.95
C ASP A 61 -17.53 5.78 -0.87
N SER A 62 -16.24 6.08 -0.68
CA SER A 62 -15.73 7.45 -0.61
C SER A 62 -15.84 8.23 -1.92
N ARG A 63 -15.93 7.56 -3.08
CA ARG A 63 -15.86 8.21 -4.41
C ARG A 63 -17.03 9.15 -4.66
N ILE A 64 -18.24 8.75 -4.26
CA ILE A 64 -19.43 9.58 -4.48
C ILE A 64 -19.36 10.86 -3.63
N LEU A 65 -19.00 10.72 -2.35
CA LEU A 65 -18.83 11.88 -1.46
C LEU A 65 -17.71 12.79 -1.96
N PHE A 66 -16.59 12.23 -2.42
CA PHE A 66 -15.51 13.00 -3.02
C PHE A 66 -15.99 13.78 -4.26
N ALA A 67 -16.70 13.12 -5.18
CA ALA A 67 -17.23 13.77 -6.37
C ALA A 67 -18.17 14.92 -6.04
N TYR A 68 -19.04 14.74 -5.04
CA TYR A 68 -19.94 15.79 -4.55
C TYR A 68 -19.17 16.98 -3.96
N LEU A 69 -18.26 16.73 -3.01
CA LEU A 69 -17.47 17.78 -2.34
C LEU A 69 -16.52 18.54 -3.29
N LYS A 70 -16.23 17.96 -4.45
CA LYS A 70 -15.41 18.57 -5.51
C LYS A 70 -16.23 19.17 -6.65
N ALA A 71 -17.56 19.30 -6.47
CA ALA A 71 -18.49 19.83 -7.47
C ALA A 71 -18.41 19.12 -8.83
N LEU A 72 -18.06 17.84 -8.84
CA LEU A 72 -18.05 17.00 -10.04
C LEU A 72 -19.43 16.43 -10.37
N ILE A 73 -20.33 16.36 -9.38
CA ILE A 73 -21.73 15.96 -9.52
C ILE A 73 -22.65 16.98 -8.84
N SER A 74 -23.90 17.09 -9.31
CA SER A 74 -24.90 18.01 -8.76
C SER A 74 -25.53 17.50 -7.46
N ASP A 75 -26.20 18.39 -6.72
CA ASP A 75 -27.03 18.01 -5.58
C ASP A 75 -28.08 16.96 -5.97
N GLU A 76 -28.72 17.11 -7.13
CA GLU A 76 -29.70 16.14 -7.62
C GLU A 76 -29.09 14.73 -7.76
N LEU A 77 -27.90 14.61 -8.35
CA LEU A 77 -27.22 13.31 -8.49
C LEU A 77 -26.76 12.75 -7.14
N TYR A 78 -26.43 13.60 -6.17
CA TYR A 78 -26.00 13.18 -4.85
C TYR A 78 -27.17 12.70 -3.97
N GLN A 79 -28.32 13.37 -4.03
CA GLN A 79 -29.51 13.08 -3.20
C GLN A 79 -30.33 11.87 -3.69
N VAL A 80 -30.09 11.39 -4.92
CA VAL A 80 -30.71 10.17 -5.47
C VAL A 80 -30.05 8.90 -4.91
N LYS A 81 -28.87 9.03 -4.27
CA LYS A 81 -28.18 7.93 -3.58
C LYS A 81 -28.84 7.60 -2.24
#